data_AF-A0A1G9AYT0-F1
#
_entry.id   AF-A0A1G9AYT0-F1
#
_cell.length_a   1.000
_cell.length_b   1.000
_cell.length_c   1.000
_cell.angle_alpha   90.00
_cell.angle_beta   90.00
_cell.angle_gamma   90.00
#
_symmetry.space_group_name_H-M   'P 1'
#
loop_
_entity.id
_entity.type
_entity.pdbx_description
1 polymer ?
#
loop_
_entity_poly.entity_id
_entity_poly.type
_entity_poly.pdbx_seq_one_letter_code
_entity_poly.pdbx_strand_id
1 'polypeptide(L)'
;MRPVPLLVMICLFLLPTACAQFPELDAKITDKARQADRPVLTDNAVVLEPASEALLDTETRDEMLARAAALQARAEAASGPVISPEERAELLRRAAELRAEAARVAQES
;
A
#
# COMPACT_ATOMS: atom_id res chain seq x y z
N MET A 1 -9.94 25.99 -25.45
CA MET A 1 -8.65 26.58 -25.03
C MET A 1 -7.88 25.51 -24.30
N ARG A 2 -6.70 25.09 -24.80
CA ARG A 2 -5.96 23.96 -24.22
C ARG A 2 -5.34 24.41 -22.89
N PRO A 3 -5.54 23.71 -21.76
CA PRO A 3 -5.05 24.12 -20.43
C PRO A 3 -3.54 23.92 -20.24
N VAL A 4 -2.78 23.90 -21.34
CA VAL A 4 -1.33 23.69 -21.36
C VAL A 4 -0.56 24.69 -20.49
N PRO A 5 -0.85 26.02 -20.50
CA PRO A 5 -0.07 26.96 -19.68
C PRO A 5 -0.33 26.76 -18.17
N LEU A 6 -1.56 26.38 -17.80
CA LEU A 6 -1.91 26.09 -16.40
C LEU A 6 -1.18 24.83 -15.92
N LEU A 7 -1.14 23.78 -16.74
CA LEU A 7 -0.46 22.53 -16.40
C LEU A 7 1.05 22.72 -16.25
N VAL A 8 1.69 23.50 -17.14
CA VAL A 8 3.12 23.82 -17.06
C VAL A 8 3.44 24.61 -15.80
N MET A 9 2.59 25.58 -15.43
CA MET A 9 2.78 26.36 -14.21
C MET A 9 2.68 25.47 -12.96
N ILE A 10 1.68 24.59 -12.90
CA ILE A 10 1.48 23.63 -11.80
C ILE A 10 2.71 22.71 -11.66
N CYS A 11 3.21 22.14 -12.75
CA CYS A 11 4.41 21.29 -12.73
C CYS A 11 5.65 22.05 -12.23
N LEU A 12 5.84 23.31 -12.62
CA LEU A 12 6.96 24.15 -12.18
C LEU A 12 6.97 24.36 -10.66
N PHE A 13 5.79 24.51 -10.05
CA PHE A 13 5.64 24.70 -8.61
C PHE A 13 5.73 23.40 -7.80
N LEU A 14 5.43 22.24 -8.40
CA LEU A 14 5.48 20.93 -7.73
C LEU A 14 6.86 20.26 -7.78
N LEU A 15 7.69 20.58 -8.77
CA LEU A 15 9.07 20.08 -8.91
C LEU A 15 9.94 20.16 -7.62
N PRO A 16 9.94 21.25 -6.82
CA PRO A 16 10.76 21.30 -5.61
C PRO A 16 10.24 20.40 -4.47
N THR A 17 8.98 19.98 -4.50
CA THR A 17 8.41 19.08 -3.48
C THR A 17 8.64 17.60 -3.78
N ALA A 18 9.13 17.26 -4.98
CA ALA A 18 9.30 15.89 -5.45
C ALA A 18 10.64 15.26 -5.04
N CYS A 19 11.60 16.05 -4.55
CA CYS A 19 12.79 15.50 -3.90
C CYS A 19 12.51 15.40 -2.40
N ALA A 20 12.24 14.19 -1.92
CA ALA A 20 11.97 13.92 -0.50
C ALA A 20 13.17 14.30 0.38
N GLN A 21 13.25 15.56 0.81
CA GLN A 21 14.06 15.98 1.93
C GLN A 21 13.36 15.55 3.21
N PHE A 22 14.12 15.00 4.14
CA PHE A 22 13.64 14.56 5.44
C PHE A 22 14.34 15.42 6.49
N PRO A 23 13.86 16.65 6.75
CA PRO A 23 14.59 17.64 7.54
C PRO A 23 14.99 17.12 8.92
N GLU A 24 14.12 16.33 9.56
CA GLU A 24 14.36 15.73 10.86
C GLU A 24 15.49 14.69 10.83
N LEU A 25 15.66 13.98 9.72
CA LEU A 25 16.71 12.98 9.52
C LEU A 25 18.02 13.64 9.07
N ASP A 26 17.93 14.60 8.16
CA ASP A 26 19.06 15.35 7.63
C ASP A 26 19.76 16.16 8.74
N ALA A 27 18.99 16.69 9.69
CA ALA A 27 19.51 17.38 10.88
C ALA A 27 20.32 16.46 11.81
N LYS A 28 20.15 15.13 11.71
CA LYS A 28 20.93 14.16 12.51
C LYS A 28 22.23 13.74 11.84
N ILE A 29 22.46 14.13 10.58
CA ILE A 29 23.71 13.84 9.90
C ILE A 29 24.82 14.69 10.55
N THR A 30 25.86 14.03 11.03
CA THR A 30 27.03 14.68 11.64
C THR A 30 27.96 15.25 10.56
N ASP A 31 28.80 16.23 10.88
CA ASP A 31 29.76 16.79 9.92
C ASP A 31 30.76 15.74 9.43
N LYS A 32 31.13 14.80 10.30
CA LYS A 32 31.95 13.64 9.93
C LYS A 32 31.24 12.75 8.90
N ALA A 33 29.93 12.55 9.03
CA ALA A 33 29.16 11.74 8.08
C ALA A 33 28.98 12.45 6.72
N ARG A 34 28.86 13.78 6.70
CA ARG A 34 28.83 14.57 5.45
C ARG A 34 30.13 14.49 4.65
N GLN A 35 31.26 14.32 5.34
CA GLN A 35 32.59 14.24 4.76
C GLN A 35 33.09 12.80 4.56
N ALA A 36 32.28 11.81 4.93
CA ALA A 36 32.65 10.41 4.76
C ALA A 36 32.66 10.06 3.27
N ASP A 37 33.63 9.23 2.88
CA ASP A 37 33.64 8.66 1.54
C ASP A 37 32.35 7.87 1.30
N ARG A 38 31.78 8.06 0.12
CA ARG A 38 30.59 7.33 -0.29
C ARG A 38 30.92 5.84 -0.38
N PRO A 39 30.10 4.94 0.19
CA PRO A 39 30.38 3.51 0.13
C PRO A 39 30.41 3.05 -1.34
N VAL A 40 31.37 2.18 -1.64
CA VAL A 40 31.39 1.45 -2.90
C VAL A 40 30.30 0.38 -2.82
N LEU A 41 29.31 0.46 -3.72
CA LEU A 41 28.28 -0.56 -3.82
C LEU A 41 28.92 -1.82 -4.41
N THR A 42 28.92 -2.91 -3.63
CA THR A 42 29.34 -4.23 -4.13
C THR A 42 28.18 -4.87 -4.89
N ASP A 43 28.50 -5.66 -5.91
CA ASP A 43 27.52 -6.43 -6.67
C ASP A 43 26.79 -7.42 -5.74
N ASN A 44 25.46 -7.31 -5.67
CA ASN A 44 24.61 -8.20 -4.89
C ASN A 44 24.06 -9.36 -5.72
N ALA A 45 24.51 -9.55 -6.96
CA ALA A 45 24.12 -10.66 -7.81
C ALA A 45 24.28 -12.02 -7.11
N VAL A 46 25.31 -12.22 -6.29
CA VAL A 46 25.51 -13.47 -5.51
C VAL A 46 24.37 -13.73 -4.50
N VAL A 47 23.73 -12.68 -3.99
CA VAL A 47 22.57 -12.79 -3.08
C VAL A 47 21.27 -12.97 -3.86
N LEU A 48 21.22 -12.49 -5.10
CA LEU A 48 20.06 -12.56 -5.99
C LEU A 48 20.08 -13.80 -6.89
N GLU A 49 21.22 -14.50 -6.98
CA GLU A 49 21.33 -15.81 -7.62
C GLU A 49 20.29 -16.73 -6.95
N PRO A 50 19.34 -17.27 -7.72
CA PRO A 50 18.39 -18.20 -7.16
C PRO A 50 19.18 -19.36 -6.59
N ALA A 51 18.99 -19.63 -5.29
CA ALA A 51 19.56 -20.80 -4.65
C ALA A 51 19.22 -22.02 -5.52
N SER A 52 20.26 -22.65 -6.11
CA SER A 52 20.08 -23.75 -7.06
C SER A 52 19.40 -24.97 -6.43
N GLU A 53 19.38 -25.02 -5.10
CA GLU A 53 18.65 -25.99 -4.29
C GLU A 53 17.82 -25.26 -3.24
N ALA A 54 16.53 -25.58 -3.19
CA ALA A 54 15.67 -25.18 -2.09
C ALA A 54 16.23 -25.81 -0.80
N LEU A 55 16.78 -24.97 0.09
CA LEU A 55 17.31 -25.34 1.42
C LEU A 55 16.22 -25.74 2.43
N LEU A 56 15.07 -26.21 1.95
CA LEU A 56 14.00 -26.73 2.79
C LEU A 56 14.11 -28.25 2.78
N ASP A 57 14.48 -28.79 3.93
CA ASP A 57 14.33 -30.21 4.20
C ASP A 57 12.85 -30.61 4.04
N THR A 58 12.60 -31.90 3.89
CA THR A 58 11.27 -32.43 3.58
C THR A 58 10.26 -32.14 4.70
N GLU A 59 10.69 -32.15 5.96
CA GLU A 59 9.82 -31.90 7.11
C GLU A 59 9.35 -30.45 7.10
N THR A 60 10.26 -29.49 6.97
CA THR A 60 9.91 -28.06 6.90
C THR A 60 8.99 -27.78 5.72
N ARG A 61 9.22 -28.41 4.55
CA ARG A 61 8.36 -28.26 3.38
C ARG A 61 6.95 -28.77 3.65
N ASP A 62 6.82 -29.95 4.22
CA ASP A 62 5.53 -30.59 4.48
C ASP A 62 4.74 -29.81 5.53
N GLU A 63 5.40 -29.27 6.57
CA GLU A 63 4.78 -28.37 7.54
C GLU A 63 4.25 -27.09 6.89
N MET A 64 5.03 -26.46 6.01
CA MET A 64 4.60 -25.26 5.31
C MET A 64 3.38 -25.54 4.41
N LEU A 65 3.38 -26.67 3.70
CA LEU A 65 2.25 -27.09 2.86
C LEU A 65 0.99 -27.37 3.70
N ALA A 66 1.14 -28.05 4.84
CA ALA A 66 0.03 -28.31 5.75
C ALA A 66 -0.57 -27.01 6.31
N ARG A 67 0.28 -26.04 6.67
CA ARG A 67 -0.15 -24.73 7.15
C ARG A 67 -0.84 -23.93 6.06
N ALA A 68 -0.32 -23.95 4.83
CA ALA A 68 -0.94 -23.29 3.69
C ALA A 68 -2.34 -23.87 3.42
N ALA A 69 -2.48 -25.20 3.40
CA ALA A 69 -3.77 -25.88 3.22
C ALA A 69 -4.77 -25.51 4.32
N ALA A 70 -4.34 -25.50 5.58
CA ALA A 70 -5.20 -25.10 6.70
C ALA A 70 -5.64 -23.63 6.61
N LEU A 71 -4.74 -22.73 6.19
CA LEU A 71 -5.06 -21.32 5.99
C LEU A 71 -6.07 -21.13 4.85
N GLN A 72 -5.88 -21.85 3.75
CA GLN A 72 -6.77 -21.77 2.60
C GLN A 72 -8.17 -22.29 2.94
N ALA A 73 -8.28 -23.43 3.64
CA ALA A 73 -9.55 -23.95 4.11
C ALA A 73 -10.28 -22.96 5.05
N ARG A 74 -9.53 -22.29 5.94
CA ARG A 74 -10.10 -21.23 6.80
C ARG A 74 -10.56 -20.02 6.01
N ALA A 75 -9.79 -19.60 4.99
CA ALA A 75 -10.16 -18.49 4.13
C ALA A 75 -11.43 -18.81 3.33
N GLU A 76 -11.54 -20.01 2.77
CA GLU A 76 -12.74 -20.48 2.07
C GLU A 76 -13.96 -20.47 2.99
N ALA A 77 -13.82 -21.01 4.21
CA ALA A 77 -14.88 -20.98 5.22
C ALA A 77 -15.27 -19.55 5.63
N ALA A 78 -14.31 -18.62 5.69
CA ALA A 78 -14.54 -17.23 6.02
C ALA A 78 -15.01 -16.36 4.83
N SER A 79 -14.98 -16.88 3.60
CA SER A 79 -15.35 -16.14 2.38
C SER A 79 -16.86 -16.03 2.16
N GLY A 80 -17.66 -16.53 3.10
CA GLY A 80 -19.11 -16.36 3.09
C GLY A 80 -19.54 -14.90 3.33
N PRO A 81 -20.78 -14.52 2.97
CA PRO A 81 -21.34 -13.22 3.28
C PRO A 81 -21.31 -12.97 4.80
N VAL A 82 -20.64 -11.89 5.23
CA VAL A 82 -20.55 -11.50 6.65
C VAL A 82 -21.90 -11.02 7.20
N ILE A 83 -22.75 -10.51 6.32
CA ILE A 83 -24.11 -10.07 6.63
C ILE A 83 -25.09 -10.86 5.79
N SER A 84 -26.26 -11.15 6.36
CA SER A 84 -27.35 -11.81 5.64
C SER A 84 -27.85 -10.95 4.48
N PRO A 85 -28.49 -11.55 3.46
CA PRO A 85 -29.10 -10.80 2.37
C PRO A 85 -30.15 -9.77 2.86
N GLU A 86 -30.87 -10.09 3.94
CA GLU A 86 -31.86 -9.22 4.56
C GLU A 86 -31.20 -8.00 5.22
N GLU A 87 -30.18 -8.21 6.04
CA GLU A 87 -29.41 -7.12 6.66
C GLU A 87 -28.76 -6.22 5.61
N ARG A 88 -28.25 -6.82 4.52
CA ARG A 88 -27.71 -6.07 3.38
C ARG A 88 -28.77 -5.22 2.70
N ALA A 89 -29.98 -5.74 2.50
CA ALA A 89 -31.09 -5.00 1.91
C ALA A 89 -31.50 -3.82 2.80
N GLU A 90 -31.56 -4.04 4.11
CA GLU A 90 -31.88 -2.99 5.08
C GLU A 90 -30.81 -1.88 5.10
N LEU A 91 -29.52 -2.24 5.11
CA LEU A 91 -28.42 -1.25 5.04
C LEU A 91 -28.50 -0.41 3.77
N LEU A 92 -28.78 -1.04 2.63
CA LEU A 92 -28.93 -0.32 1.35
C LEU A 92 -30.13 0.62 1.35
N ARG A 93 -31.26 0.19 1.91
CA ARG A 93 -32.46 1.04 2.07
C ARG A 93 -32.16 2.26 2.92
N ARG A 94 -31.57 2.06 4.12
CA ARG A 94 -31.17 3.15 5.01
C ARG A 94 -30.17 4.10 4.37
N ALA A 95 -29.20 3.57 3.62
CA ALA A 95 -28.23 4.39 2.91
C ALA A 95 -28.88 5.22 1.79
N ALA A 96 -29.96 4.76 1.17
CA ALA A 96 -30.71 5.54 0.19
C ALA A 96 -31.49 6.68 0.86
N GLU A 97 -32.14 6.41 1.99
CA GLU A 97 -32.87 7.40 2.80
C GLU A 97 -31.94 8.53 3.26
N LEU A 98 -30.78 8.19 3.81
CA LEU A 98 -29.79 9.18 4.27
C LEU A 98 -29.28 10.07 3.13
N ARG A 99 -29.13 9.51 1.91
CA ARG A 99 -28.72 10.31 0.73
C ARG A 99 -29.82 11.26 0.27
N ALA A 100 -31.08 10.81 0.29
CA ALA A 100 -32.21 11.65 -0.05
C ALA A 100 -32.36 12.82 0.93
N GLU A 101 -32.20 12.55 2.24
CA GLU A 101 -32.24 13.60 3.26
C GLU A 101 -31.07 14.58 3.13
N ALA A 102 -29.86 14.08 2.91
CA ALA A 102 -28.70 14.94 2.67
C ALA A 102 -28.89 15.83 1.44
N ALA A 103 -29.50 15.32 0.37
CA ALA A 103 -29.81 16.11 -0.83
C ALA A 103 -30.86 17.19 -0.56
N ARG A 104 -31.88 16.91 0.27
CA ARG A 104 -32.85 17.93 0.70
C ARG A 104 -32.19 19.05 1.50
N VAL A 105 -31.39 18.70 2.51
CA VAL A 105 -30.67 19.69 3.33
C VAL A 105 -29.78 20.59 2.48
N ALA A 106 -29.09 20.03 1.48
CA ALA A 106 -28.25 20.79 0.55
C ALA A 106 -29.03 21.75 -0.38
N GLN A 107 -30.33 21.51 -0.61
CA GLN A 107 -31.18 22.40 -1.39
C GLN A 107 -31.79 23.54 -0.55
N GLU A 108 -31.86 23.34 0.77
CA GLU A 108 -32.40 24.30 1.73
C GLU A 108 -31.30 25.27 2.24
N SER A 109 -30.03 25.03 1.91
CA SER A 109 -28.84 25.85 2.25
C SER A 109 -28.33 26.69 1.08
#